data_AF-A0A8C4QA32-F1
#
_entry.id   AF-A0A8C4QA32-F1
#
_cell.length_a   1.000
_cell.length_b   1.000
_cell.length_c   1.000
_cell.angle_alpha   90.00
_cell.angle_beta   90.00
_cell.angle_gamma   90.00
#
_symmetry.space_group_name_H-M   'P 1'
#
loop_
_entity.id
_entity.type
_entity.pdbx_description
1 polymer ?
#
loop_
_entity_poly.entity_id
_entity_poly.type
_entity_poly.pdbx_seq_one_letter_code
_entity_poly.pdbx_strand_id
1 'polypeptide(L)'
;MEGSAANPVHLEFSRDFGASWHPVQPQCQARWQDSPLCSTPLQPSSKYYMGSASGWWREVIHVGRLQLCGLVRFRWYQGFYPPGMPPLVTWAIDNIYIGPQCEAMCSHHGMCINGSLCICDKGYSGMTCEEGPTQPNFLVEDFEGMPSSNKFLMWSGGKPSRHCGLLLSGSSLYFGENGLRMLVTADLDLSHARFLQFFLRLGCSKAAPNAQTQPLLLQFSTDGGQTWTLLQELCFLNMSHRVHYVALEIPLKAAGPTTRLRWWHPSRDGYFHDPWAIDQIVVGGSTSGLRELEDNFSTLDDHRWLLHPGASISTLCRASSNGLAFINKTVWRYAVTSDLPIDKDSFLQFDFVADCDSKTFCYCELSGC
;
A
#
# COMPACT_ATOMS: atom_id res chain seq x y z
N MET A 1 9.05 5.47 12.63
CA MET A 1 9.50 6.88 12.59
C MET A 1 8.26 7.72 12.73
N GLU A 2 8.31 8.77 13.56
CA GLU A 2 7.15 9.64 13.72
C GLU A 2 7.06 10.63 12.55
N GLY A 3 5.98 10.56 11.80
CA GLY A 3 5.65 11.50 10.74
C GLY A 3 5.22 12.85 11.30
N SER A 4 5.64 13.93 10.63
CA SER A 4 5.25 15.30 10.99
C SER A 4 4.86 16.13 9.77
N ALA A 5 3.83 16.96 9.94
CA ALA A 5 3.42 17.96 8.97
C ALA A 5 4.24 19.27 9.07
N ALA A 6 5.03 19.44 10.12
CA ALA A 6 5.75 20.69 10.38
C ALA A 6 6.99 20.82 9.48
N ASN A 7 7.21 22.03 8.96
CA ASN A 7 8.41 22.41 8.19
C ASN A 7 8.79 21.43 7.05
N PRO A 8 7.85 21.05 6.16
CA PRO A 8 8.18 20.22 5.01
C PRO A 8 9.09 20.95 4.03
N VAL A 9 9.79 20.20 3.20
CA VAL A 9 10.59 20.78 2.10
C VAL A 9 9.71 20.87 0.86
N HIS A 10 9.67 22.05 0.26
CA HIS A 10 8.92 22.36 -0.96
C HIS A 10 9.86 22.39 -2.15
N LEU A 11 9.55 21.64 -3.20
CA LEU A 11 10.17 21.82 -4.51
C LEU A 11 9.30 22.73 -5.36
N GLU A 12 9.85 23.89 -5.72
CA GLU A 12 9.15 24.99 -6.37
C GLU A 12 9.92 25.48 -7.61
N PHE A 13 9.22 26.16 -8.52
CA PHE A 13 9.78 26.81 -9.69
C PHE A 13 9.39 28.28 -9.79
N SER A 14 10.21 29.05 -10.52
CA SER A 14 9.97 30.45 -10.84
C SER A 14 10.23 30.72 -12.33
N ARG A 15 9.36 31.53 -12.94
CA ARG A 15 9.47 32.01 -14.34
C ARG A 15 9.81 33.50 -14.45
N ASP A 16 9.98 34.18 -13.31
CA ASP A 16 10.17 35.63 -13.20
C ASP A 16 11.43 35.96 -12.39
N PHE A 17 12.50 35.20 -12.67
CA PHE A 17 13.82 35.39 -12.08
C PHE A 17 13.85 35.27 -10.55
N GLY A 18 12.89 34.56 -9.96
CA GLY A 18 12.78 34.29 -8.52
C GLY A 18 11.91 35.27 -7.75
N ALA A 19 11.13 36.13 -8.43
CA ALA A 19 10.21 37.05 -7.78
C ALA A 19 8.98 36.34 -7.19
N SER A 20 8.41 35.37 -7.92
CA SER A 20 7.35 34.48 -7.46
C SER A 20 7.72 33.01 -7.63
N TRP A 21 7.15 32.17 -6.76
CA TRP A 21 7.44 30.75 -6.68
C TRP A 21 6.15 29.94 -6.60
N HIS A 22 6.11 28.83 -7.33
CA HIS A 22 4.98 27.93 -7.40
C HIS A 22 5.45 26.48 -7.23
N PRO A 23 4.63 25.59 -6.65
CA PRO A 23 4.99 24.18 -6.54
C PRO A 23 5.20 23.56 -7.91
N VAL A 24 6.26 22.76 -8.06
CA VAL A 24 6.55 22.03 -9.32
C VAL A 24 5.42 21.08 -9.67
N GLN A 25 4.92 20.32 -8.69
CA GLN A 25 3.71 19.52 -8.85
C GLN A 25 2.60 20.04 -7.93
N PRO A 26 1.44 20.42 -8.47
CA PRO A 26 0.30 20.76 -7.65
C PRO A 26 -0.28 19.51 -7.01
N GLN A 27 -0.95 19.67 -5.87
CA GLN A 27 -1.75 18.59 -5.30
C GLN A 27 -3.03 18.44 -6.10
N CYS A 28 -3.27 17.24 -6.63
CA CYS A 28 -4.49 16.92 -7.36
C CYS A 28 -5.29 15.88 -6.56
N GLN A 29 -6.47 16.29 -6.07
CA GLN A 29 -7.37 15.47 -5.26
C GLN A 29 -8.81 15.67 -5.71
N ALA A 30 -9.65 14.63 -5.57
CA ALA A 30 -10.98 14.58 -6.18
C ALA A 30 -11.95 15.69 -5.73
N ARG A 31 -11.87 16.13 -4.45
CA ARG A 31 -12.79 17.13 -3.88
C ARG A 31 -12.37 18.59 -4.11
N TRP A 32 -11.16 18.84 -4.60
CA TRP A 32 -10.60 20.19 -4.74
C TRP A 32 -9.75 20.27 -6.02
N GLN A 33 -10.38 20.64 -7.14
CA GLN A 33 -9.67 21.02 -8.36
C GLN A 33 -9.26 22.49 -8.27
N ASP A 34 -8.32 22.79 -7.37
CA ASP A 34 -7.83 24.16 -7.17
C ASP A 34 -6.86 24.60 -8.29
N SER A 35 -6.44 23.69 -9.17
CA SER A 35 -5.47 23.98 -10.23
C SER A 35 -5.96 23.50 -11.61
N PRO A 36 -5.89 24.35 -12.65
CA PRO A 36 -6.19 23.94 -14.03
C PRO A 36 -5.16 22.91 -14.57
N LEU A 37 -4.02 22.72 -13.88
CA LEU A 37 -3.01 21.71 -14.21
C LEU A 37 -3.42 20.30 -13.74
N CYS A 38 -4.44 20.17 -12.89
CA CYS A 38 -4.96 18.88 -12.42
C CYS A 38 -5.97 18.32 -13.42
N SER A 39 -5.48 17.76 -14.53
CA SER A 39 -6.36 17.27 -15.60
C SER A 39 -6.68 15.77 -15.54
N THR A 40 -5.88 14.88 -14.93
CA THR A 40 -6.26 13.45 -14.86
C THR A 40 -5.65 12.58 -13.74
N PRO A 41 -4.39 12.68 -13.29
CA PRO A 41 -3.93 11.83 -12.19
C PRO A 41 -4.06 12.52 -10.83
N LEU A 42 -4.73 11.86 -9.88
CA LEU A 42 -4.68 12.24 -8.47
C LEU A 42 -3.28 11.92 -7.93
N GLN A 43 -2.60 12.93 -7.39
CA GLN A 43 -1.19 12.83 -6.96
C GLN A 43 -0.86 13.84 -5.84
N PRO A 44 0.12 13.53 -4.98
CA PRO A 44 0.61 14.48 -3.98
C PRO A 44 1.26 15.70 -4.64
N SER A 45 1.36 16.79 -3.88
CA SER A 45 2.18 17.95 -4.31
C SER A 45 3.67 17.65 -4.15
N SER A 46 4.52 18.47 -4.77
CA SER A 46 5.98 18.45 -4.58
C SER A 46 6.40 19.00 -3.20
N LYS A 47 5.85 18.39 -2.14
CA LYS A 47 6.10 18.65 -0.72
C LYS A 47 6.58 17.36 -0.05
N TYR A 48 7.70 17.44 0.64
CA TYR A 48 8.36 16.30 1.26
C TYR A 48 8.34 16.45 2.78
N TYR A 49 7.62 15.54 3.44
CA TYR A 49 7.39 15.56 4.88
C TYR A 49 8.44 14.73 5.63
N MET A 50 8.71 15.13 6.87
CA MET A 50 9.59 14.36 7.76
C MET A 50 8.99 12.98 8.04
N GLY A 51 9.85 11.96 8.13
CA GLY A 51 9.45 10.61 8.49
C GLY A 51 8.77 9.82 7.38
N SER A 52 8.78 10.35 6.13
CA SER A 52 8.13 9.69 4.99
C SER A 52 8.86 8.42 4.53
N ALA A 53 10.18 8.36 4.69
CA ALA A 53 11.00 7.22 4.35
C ALA A 53 12.06 7.00 5.44
N SER A 54 12.53 5.75 5.58
CA SER A 54 13.56 5.40 6.56
C SER A 54 14.99 5.72 6.13
N GLY A 55 15.18 6.06 4.86
CA GLY A 55 16.47 6.40 4.27
C GLY A 55 16.28 7.27 3.03
N TRP A 56 17.33 7.34 2.20
CA TRP A 56 17.27 8.06 0.92
C TRP A 56 16.20 7.47 0.01
N TRP A 57 15.44 8.36 -0.61
CA TRP A 57 14.38 8.04 -1.56
C TRP A 57 14.56 8.86 -2.83
N ARG A 58 14.41 8.22 -3.99
CA ARG A 58 14.60 8.87 -5.30
C ARG A 58 13.27 9.43 -5.79
N GLU A 59 13.19 10.75 -5.89
CA GLU A 59 12.04 11.46 -6.47
C GLU A 59 12.29 11.78 -7.94
N VAL A 60 11.34 11.44 -8.82
CA VAL A 60 11.44 11.67 -10.27
C VAL A 60 10.18 12.38 -10.74
N ILE A 61 10.34 13.58 -11.30
CA ILE A 61 9.25 14.41 -11.81
C ILE A 61 9.43 14.62 -13.31
N HIS A 62 8.44 14.19 -14.10
CA HIS A 62 8.43 14.43 -15.54
C HIS A 62 7.92 15.84 -15.87
N VAL A 63 8.84 16.73 -16.26
CA VAL A 63 8.54 18.14 -16.53
C VAL A 63 7.60 18.33 -17.74
N GLY A 64 7.59 17.38 -18.69
CA GLY A 64 6.74 17.47 -19.89
C GLY A 64 5.25 17.58 -19.58
N ARG A 65 4.81 17.09 -18.41
CA ARG A 65 3.41 17.17 -17.96
C ARG A 65 3.05 18.49 -17.26
N LEU A 66 4.05 19.31 -16.95
CA LEU A 66 3.88 20.53 -16.15
C LEU A 66 3.64 21.78 -17.01
N GLN A 67 3.57 21.64 -18.34
CA GLN A 67 3.47 22.75 -19.29
C GLN A 67 4.53 23.85 -19.02
N LEU A 68 5.73 23.42 -18.58
CA LEU A 68 6.89 24.27 -18.33
C LEU A 68 7.77 24.33 -19.58
N CYS A 69 8.03 25.53 -20.08
CA CYS A 69 8.93 25.77 -21.20
C CYS A 69 9.68 27.10 -21.02
N GLY A 70 10.84 27.23 -21.68
CA GLY A 70 11.67 28.42 -21.60
C GLY A 70 12.59 28.44 -20.37
N LEU A 71 12.98 29.65 -19.94
CA LEU A 71 13.87 29.82 -18.80
C LEU A 71 13.09 29.69 -17.48
N VAL A 72 13.43 28.66 -16.71
CA VAL A 72 12.81 28.36 -15.42
C VAL A 72 13.93 28.07 -14.42
N ARG A 73 13.79 28.53 -13.18
CA ARG A 73 14.67 28.14 -12.07
C ARG A 73 13.89 27.40 -10.99
N PHE A 74 14.54 26.47 -10.32
CA PHE A 74 13.96 25.63 -9.27
C PHE A 74 14.57 25.96 -7.92
N ARG A 75 13.83 25.73 -6.83
CA ARG A 75 14.36 25.77 -5.47
C ARG A 75 13.77 24.64 -4.62
N TRP A 76 14.58 24.18 -3.68
CA TRP A 76 14.12 23.43 -2.51
C TRP A 76 14.05 24.41 -1.34
N TYR A 77 12.88 24.56 -0.75
CA TYR A 77 12.61 25.60 0.25
C TYR A 77 11.89 25.00 1.46
N GLN A 78 12.42 25.26 2.66
CA GLN A 78 11.78 24.81 3.91
C GLN A 78 11.11 25.97 4.66
N GLY A 79 11.75 27.14 4.67
CA GLY A 79 11.24 28.31 5.40
C GLY A 79 12.32 29.34 5.72
N PHE A 80 11.88 30.42 6.38
CA PHE A 80 12.75 31.41 7.01
C PHE A 80 12.66 31.25 8.53
N TYR A 81 13.81 31.17 9.19
CA TYR A 81 13.89 30.81 10.61
C TYR A 81 14.74 31.81 11.39
N PRO A 82 14.11 32.74 12.14
CA PRO A 82 14.84 33.73 12.92
C PRO A 82 15.58 33.08 14.11
N PRO A 83 16.59 33.77 14.67
CA PRO A 83 17.29 33.31 15.87
C PRO A 83 16.32 33.06 17.04
N GLY A 84 16.55 32.00 17.81
CA GLY A 84 15.74 31.65 18.99
C GLY A 84 14.58 30.67 18.72
N MET A 85 14.41 30.21 17.47
CA MET A 85 13.47 29.15 17.13
C MET A 85 13.93 27.78 17.65
N PRO A 86 13.00 26.86 17.96
CA PRO A 86 13.33 25.48 18.30
C PRO A 86 14.11 24.78 17.16
N PRO A 87 14.87 23.72 17.47
CA PRO A 87 15.63 22.98 16.46
C PRO A 87 14.73 22.46 15.34
N LEU A 88 15.13 22.76 14.11
CA LEU A 88 14.40 22.37 12.91
C LEU A 88 14.75 20.94 12.50
N VAL A 89 13.86 20.35 11.73
CA VAL A 89 14.12 19.08 11.06
C VAL A 89 15.25 19.28 10.06
N THR A 90 16.32 18.50 10.23
CA THR A 90 17.45 18.47 9.28
C THR A 90 17.04 17.70 8.03
N TRP A 91 17.41 18.20 6.85
CA TRP A 91 17.16 17.57 5.56
C TRP A 91 18.38 17.76 4.65
N ALA A 92 18.51 16.86 3.67
CA ALA A 92 19.57 16.90 2.67
C ALA A 92 19.01 16.47 1.31
N ILE A 93 19.66 16.92 0.25
CA ILE A 93 19.39 16.52 -1.13
C ILE A 93 20.71 16.08 -1.75
N ASP A 94 20.65 15.10 -2.64
CA ASP A 94 21.82 14.55 -3.32
C ASP A 94 21.46 14.06 -4.72
N ASN A 95 22.45 13.88 -5.59
CA ASN A 95 22.32 13.34 -6.95
C ASN A 95 21.27 14.06 -7.82
N ILE A 96 21.26 15.40 -7.76
CA ILE A 96 20.31 16.22 -8.52
C ILE A 96 20.66 16.19 -10.01
N TYR A 97 19.68 15.83 -10.84
CA TYR A 97 19.75 15.93 -12.29
C TYR A 97 18.51 16.66 -12.83
N ILE A 98 18.74 17.76 -13.55
CA ILE A 98 17.71 18.53 -14.25
C ILE A 98 18.17 18.66 -15.70
N GLY A 99 17.56 17.89 -16.59
CA GLY A 99 17.96 17.84 -17.99
C GLY A 99 17.05 16.93 -18.83
N PRO A 100 17.47 16.60 -20.06
CA PRO A 100 16.76 15.65 -20.91
C PRO A 100 16.58 14.29 -20.22
N GLN A 101 15.45 13.63 -20.49
CA GLN A 101 15.24 12.26 -20.04
C GLN A 101 16.15 11.27 -20.78
N CYS A 102 16.57 10.21 -20.09
CA CYS A 102 17.19 9.05 -20.72
C CYS A 102 16.16 8.23 -21.51
N GLU A 103 16.64 7.35 -22.37
CA GLU A 103 15.81 6.39 -23.09
C GLU A 103 14.97 5.54 -22.12
N ALA A 104 13.69 5.35 -22.45
CA ALA A 104 12.69 4.65 -21.64
C ALA A 104 12.60 5.10 -20.17
N MET A 105 13.12 6.29 -19.80
CA MET A 105 13.25 6.72 -18.40
C MET A 105 14.00 5.70 -17.53
N CYS A 106 15.00 5.01 -18.10
CA CYS A 106 15.72 3.91 -17.44
C CYS A 106 14.78 2.83 -16.90
N SER A 107 13.68 2.57 -17.63
CA SER A 107 12.62 1.62 -17.25
C SER A 107 12.08 1.81 -15.83
N HIS A 108 12.31 2.99 -15.23
CA HIS A 108 12.01 3.32 -13.83
C HIS A 108 12.81 2.53 -12.78
N HIS A 109 13.83 1.79 -13.22
CA HIS A 109 14.70 0.95 -12.40
C HIS A 109 16.15 1.43 -12.45
N GLY A 110 16.36 2.75 -12.57
CA GLY A 110 17.68 3.34 -12.58
C GLY A 110 17.69 4.86 -12.51
N MET A 111 18.89 5.41 -12.38
CA MET A 111 19.17 6.84 -12.41
C MET A 111 19.64 7.27 -13.79
N CYS A 112 19.09 8.38 -14.29
CA CYS A 112 19.53 8.97 -15.55
C CYS A 112 20.68 9.96 -15.31
N ILE A 113 21.76 9.81 -16.07
CA ILE A 113 22.92 10.69 -16.07
C ILE A 113 23.08 11.31 -17.46
N ASN A 114 23.11 12.65 -17.52
CA ASN A 114 23.30 13.43 -18.75
C ASN A 114 22.32 13.11 -19.89
N GLY A 115 21.16 12.50 -19.58
CA GLY A 115 20.13 12.19 -20.57
C GLY A 115 20.50 11.06 -21.52
N SER A 116 21.60 10.35 -21.27
CA SER A 116 22.15 9.34 -22.19
C SER A 116 22.59 8.05 -21.53
N LEU A 117 22.85 8.06 -20.21
CA LEU A 117 23.31 6.88 -19.49
C LEU A 117 22.35 6.55 -18.34
N CYS A 118 21.89 5.30 -18.31
CA CYS A 118 21.15 4.76 -17.18
C CYS A 118 22.09 3.99 -16.24
N ILE A 119 22.09 4.36 -14.96
CA ILE A 119 22.74 3.60 -13.88
C ILE A 119 21.65 2.80 -13.18
N CYS A 120 21.63 1.49 -13.39
CA CYS A 120 20.56 0.63 -12.92
C CYS A 120 20.58 0.40 -11.42
N ASP A 121 19.39 0.25 -10.86
CA ASP A 121 19.18 -0.12 -9.47
C ASP A 121 19.64 -1.56 -9.23
N LYS A 122 19.86 -1.91 -7.97
CA LYS A 122 20.31 -3.25 -7.60
C LYS A 122 19.35 -4.32 -8.13
N GLY A 123 19.89 -5.27 -8.90
CA GLY A 123 19.14 -6.37 -9.49
C GLY A 123 18.67 -6.11 -10.92
N TYR A 124 18.81 -4.87 -11.42
CA TYR A 124 18.48 -4.51 -12.79
C TYR A 124 19.74 -4.32 -13.65
N SER A 125 19.64 -4.64 -14.94
CA SER A 125 20.69 -4.55 -15.95
C SER A 125 20.11 -4.18 -17.32
N GLY A 126 20.97 -4.12 -18.34
CA GLY A 126 20.61 -3.63 -19.66
C GLY A 126 20.96 -2.14 -19.84
N MET A 127 20.77 -1.63 -21.06
CA MET A 127 21.12 -0.24 -21.39
C MET A 127 20.11 0.76 -20.81
N THR A 128 18.88 0.32 -20.60
CA THR A 128 17.78 1.10 -20.04
C THR A 128 17.20 0.48 -18.77
N CYS A 129 17.93 -0.41 -18.10
CA CYS A 129 17.51 -1.09 -16.86
C CYS A 129 16.24 -1.94 -17.00
N GLU A 130 16.04 -2.50 -18.19
CA GLU A 130 14.89 -3.31 -18.58
C GLU A 130 15.00 -4.77 -18.12
N GLU A 131 16.21 -5.27 -17.92
CA GLU A 131 16.44 -6.63 -17.47
C GLU A 131 16.45 -6.64 -15.93
N GLY A 132 15.63 -7.47 -15.30
CA GLY A 132 15.52 -7.51 -13.85
C GLY A 132 14.99 -8.84 -13.34
N PRO A 133 14.86 -9.00 -12.01
CA PRO A 133 14.25 -10.18 -11.42
C PRO A 133 12.78 -10.28 -11.82
N THR A 134 12.27 -11.50 -11.88
CA THR A 134 10.83 -11.76 -12.01
C THR A 134 10.11 -11.21 -10.79
N GLN A 135 9.08 -10.38 -11.01
CA GLN A 135 8.30 -9.82 -9.92
C GLN A 135 7.46 -10.92 -9.24
N PRO A 136 7.24 -10.85 -7.93
CA PRO A 136 6.35 -11.77 -7.25
C PRO A 136 4.92 -11.57 -7.76
N ASN A 137 4.23 -12.67 -8.02
CA ASN A 137 2.83 -12.68 -8.50
C ASN A 137 1.80 -12.73 -7.36
N PHE A 138 2.26 -12.71 -6.12
CA PHE A 138 1.44 -12.83 -4.93
C PHE A 138 2.04 -12.03 -3.79
N LEU A 139 1.20 -11.35 -3.02
CA LEU A 139 1.59 -10.59 -1.83
C LEU A 139 0.60 -10.90 -0.73
N VAL A 140 1.09 -11.31 0.44
CA VAL A 140 0.33 -11.41 1.68
C VAL A 140 1.03 -10.60 2.75
N GLU A 141 0.28 -9.79 3.50
CA GLU A 141 0.80 -9.05 4.64
C GLU A 141 -0.25 -8.95 5.75
N ASP A 142 0.10 -9.50 6.92
CA ASP A 142 -0.73 -9.53 8.13
C ASP A 142 -0.34 -8.46 9.16
N PHE A 143 0.79 -7.76 8.98
CA PHE A 143 1.32 -6.74 9.88
C PHE A 143 1.53 -7.19 11.33
N GLU A 144 1.76 -8.48 11.55
CA GLU A 144 2.23 -8.97 12.86
C GLU A 144 3.67 -8.53 13.16
N GLY A 145 4.41 -8.15 12.10
CA GLY A 145 5.74 -7.54 12.17
C GLY A 145 5.81 -6.19 11.45
N MET A 146 7.03 -5.65 11.36
CA MET A 146 7.29 -4.46 10.53
C MET A 146 7.18 -4.81 9.04
N PRO A 147 6.59 -3.93 8.20
CA PRO A 147 6.59 -4.13 6.76
C PRO A 147 8.00 -4.33 6.21
N SER A 148 8.15 -5.26 5.26
CA SER A 148 9.45 -5.53 4.63
C SER A 148 9.63 -4.76 3.32
N SER A 149 10.87 -4.38 3.01
CA SER A 149 11.22 -3.72 1.75
C SER A 149 11.02 -4.59 0.50
N ASN A 150 10.85 -5.91 0.68
CA ASN A 150 10.58 -6.83 -0.42
C ASN A 150 9.10 -6.79 -0.84
N LYS A 151 8.20 -6.40 0.07
CA LYS A 151 6.76 -6.30 -0.21
C LYS A 151 6.29 -4.87 -0.42
N PHE A 152 6.94 -3.90 0.23
CA PHE A 152 6.55 -2.50 0.19
C PHE A 152 7.75 -1.59 -0.09
N LEU A 153 7.57 -0.63 -1.00
CA LEU A 153 8.55 0.43 -1.25
C LEU A 153 8.44 1.57 -0.24
N MET A 154 7.24 1.78 0.33
CA MET A 154 6.97 2.86 1.27
C MET A 154 5.80 2.52 2.19
N TRP A 155 5.87 2.89 3.46
CA TRP A 155 4.79 2.82 4.45
C TRP A 155 4.77 4.08 5.33
N SER A 156 4.81 5.24 4.68
CA SER A 156 4.86 6.56 5.31
C SER A 156 3.66 6.82 6.23
N GLY A 157 3.93 7.20 7.48
CA GLY A 157 2.91 7.48 8.49
C GLY A 157 2.18 6.25 9.04
N GLY A 158 2.56 5.05 8.59
CA GLY A 158 2.00 3.76 9.03
C GLY A 158 2.93 3.05 10.03
N LYS A 159 2.35 2.49 11.09
CA LYS A 159 3.08 1.64 12.04
C LYS A 159 2.22 0.45 12.50
N PRO A 160 2.81 -0.76 12.62
CA PRO A 160 2.12 -1.90 13.22
C PRO A 160 1.63 -1.57 14.62
N SER A 161 0.34 -1.75 14.87
CA SER A 161 -0.30 -1.25 16.07
C SER A 161 -1.69 -1.84 16.30
N ARG A 162 -2.13 -1.83 17.56
CA ARG A 162 -3.50 -2.16 17.98
C ARG A 162 -4.33 -0.94 18.38
N HIS A 163 -3.82 0.28 18.13
CA HIS A 163 -4.50 1.52 18.53
C HIS A 163 -5.86 1.72 17.84
N CYS A 164 -6.06 1.15 16.65
CA CYS A 164 -7.34 1.19 15.94
C CYS A 164 -8.28 0.02 16.32
N GLY A 165 -8.00 -0.67 17.43
CA GLY A 165 -8.69 -1.90 17.79
C GLY A 165 -8.27 -3.08 16.91
N LEU A 166 -9.03 -4.18 17.03
CA LEU A 166 -8.83 -5.38 16.24
C LEU A 166 -9.55 -5.24 14.89
N LEU A 167 -8.83 -5.39 13.77
CA LEU A 167 -9.42 -5.48 12.44
C LEU A 167 -9.82 -6.93 12.15
N LEU A 168 -8.84 -7.84 12.10
CA LEU A 168 -9.10 -9.28 12.06
C LEU A 168 -8.40 -10.02 13.22
N SER A 169 -7.08 -10.07 13.19
CA SER A 169 -6.26 -10.73 14.21
C SER A 169 -5.06 -9.86 14.54
N GLY A 170 -4.48 -10.07 15.72
CA GLY A 170 -3.24 -9.43 16.15
C GLY A 170 -3.13 -7.93 15.90
N SER A 171 -2.12 -7.51 15.14
CA SER A 171 -1.78 -6.10 14.86
C SER A 171 -2.26 -5.69 13.47
N SER A 172 -2.41 -4.38 13.24
CA SER A 172 -2.74 -3.81 11.92
C SER A 172 -1.80 -2.67 11.59
N LEU A 173 -1.68 -2.30 10.32
CA LEU A 173 -0.93 -1.11 9.94
C LEU A 173 -1.78 0.14 10.19
N TYR A 174 -1.43 0.90 11.23
CA TYR A 174 -2.17 2.05 11.71
C TYR A 174 -1.56 3.37 11.21
N PHE A 175 -2.39 4.21 10.61
CA PHE A 175 -2.07 5.55 10.11
C PHE A 175 -2.72 6.62 10.98
N GLY A 176 -2.01 7.02 12.04
CA GLY A 176 -2.45 8.05 12.98
C GLY A 176 -1.62 9.32 13.00
N GLU A 177 -0.48 9.34 12.31
CA GLU A 177 0.48 10.45 12.35
C GLU A 177 0.16 11.49 11.27
N ASN A 178 0.77 12.67 11.37
CA ASN A 178 0.66 13.74 10.37
C ASN A 178 1.84 13.66 9.37
N GLY A 179 1.81 14.46 8.32
CA GLY A 179 2.78 14.45 7.22
C GLY A 179 2.22 13.70 6.00
N LEU A 180 2.97 12.73 5.47
CA LEU A 180 2.52 11.87 4.38
C LEU A 180 1.94 10.56 4.92
N ARG A 181 0.72 10.20 4.49
CA ARG A 181 0.11 8.89 4.72
C ARG A 181 0.02 8.12 3.42
N MET A 182 0.97 7.22 3.19
CA MET A 182 1.07 6.44 1.95
C MET A 182 1.65 5.05 2.19
N LEU A 183 0.99 4.03 1.65
CA LEU A 183 1.50 2.66 1.55
C LEU A 183 1.68 2.33 0.07
N VAL A 184 2.87 1.87 -0.34
CA VAL A 184 3.19 1.52 -1.72
C VAL A 184 3.81 0.13 -1.75
N THR A 185 3.25 -0.77 -2.54
CA THR A 185 3.82 -2.12 -2.73
C THR A 185 5.12 -2.06 -3.54
N ALA A 186 5.93 -3.11 -3.45
CA ALA A 186 6.89 -3.43 -4.51
C ALA A 186 6.15 -3.65 -5.84
N ASP A 187 6.90 -3.68 -6.94
CA ASP A 187 6.34 -4.10 -8.22
C ASP A 187 5.92 -5.58 -8.12
N LEU A 188 4.73 -5.89 -8.63
CA LEU A 188 4.14 -7.22 -8.66
C LEU A 188 3.87 -7.62 -10.10
N ASP A 189 3.96 -8.92 -10.38
CA ASP A 189 3.42 -9.48 -11.62
C ASP A 189 1.92 -9.72 -11.44
N LEU A 190 1.11 -8.79 -11.97
CA LEU A 190 -0.33 -8.87 -11.94
C LEU A 190 -0.92 -9.37 -13.26
N SER A 191 -0.11 -9.87 -14.20
CA SER A 191 -0.58 -10.32 -15.52
C SER A 191 -1.67 -11.39 -15.44
N HIS A 192 -1.66 -12.22 -14.40
CA HIS A 192 -2.66 -13.25 -14.15
C HIS A 192 -3.41 -13.11 -12.82
N ALA A 193 -3.14 -12.02 -12.08
CA ALA A 193 -3.79 -11.77 -10.80
C ALA A 193 -5.29 -11.52 -10.99
N ARG A 194 -6.09 -11.98 -10.03
CA ARG A 194 -7.55 -11.88 -10.05
C ARG A 194 -8.06 -10.81 -9.11
N PHE A 195 -7.51 -10.72 -7.90
CA PHE A 195 -8.06 -9.87 -6.86
C PHE A 195 -6.99 -9.15 -6.02
N LEU A 196 -7.46 -8.07 -5.40
CA LEU A 196 -6.86 -7.40 -4.27
C LEU A 196 -7.90 -7.39 -3.14
N GLN A 197 -7.53 -7.90 -1.96
CA GLN A 197 -8.41 -7.93 -0.79
C GLN A 197 -7.67 -7.48 0.47
N PHE A 198 -8.41 -6.85 1.40
CA PHE A 198 -7.88 -6.38 2.68
C PHE A 198 -9.02 -6.02 3.65
N PHE A 199 -8.71 -5.95 4.94
CA PHE A 199 -9.57 -5.37 5.95
C PHE A 199 -9.19 -3.91 6.18
N LEU A 200 -10.20 -3.04 6.25
CA LEU A 200 -10.01 -1.61 6.41
C LEU A 200 -10.93 -1.05 7.49
N ARG A 201 -10.40 -0.10 8.26
CA ARG A 201 -11.18 0.71 9.20
C ARG A 201 -10.86 2.19 9.01
N LEU A 202 -11.85 2.98 8.65
CA LEU A 202 -11.72 4.42 8.40
C LEU A 202 -12.33 5.20 9.58
N GLY A 203 -11.48 5.65 10.49
CA GLY A 203 -11.88 6.19 11.78
C GLY A 203 -11.77 5.15 12.88
N CYS A 204 -10.90 5.40 13.85
CA CYS A 204 -10.62 4.47 14.96
C CYS A 204 -11.42 4.78 16.23
N SER A 205 -12.14 5.90 16.26
CA SER A 205 -12.97 6.29 17.40
C SER A 205 -14.33 5.56 17.37
N LYS A 206 -15.09 5.65 18.48
CA LYS A 206 -16.48 5.17 18.52
C LYS A 206 -17.45 6.13 17.81
N ALA A 207 -17.05 7.38 17.63
CA ALA A 207 -17.86 8.37 16.93
C ALA A 207 -17.71 8.21 15.41
N ALA A 208 -18.70 8.72 14.67
CA ALA A 208 -18.58 8.82 13.23
C ALA A 208 -17.35 9.67 12.85
N PRO A 209 -16.64 9.32 11.77
CA PRO A 209 -15.53 10.13 11.28
C PRO A 209 -15.97 11.54 10.89
N ASN A 210 -15.00 12.45 10.84
CA ASN A 210 -15.21 13.82 10.42
C ASN A 210 -15.58 13.86 8.92
N ALA A 211 -16.65 14.57 8.57
CA ALA A 211 -17.19 14.64 7.21
C ALA A 211 -16.27 15.35 6.20
N GLN A 212 -15.34 16.18 6.70
CA GLN A 212 -14.33 16.90 5.93
C GLN A 212 -13.08 16.05 5.65
N THR A 213 -12.94 14.89 6.30
CA THR A 213 -11.82 13.96 6.04
C THR A 213 -11.83 13.52 4.57
N GLN A 214 -10.65 13.60 3.94
CA GLN A 214 -10.47 13.21 2.55
C GLN A 214 -10.57 11.69 2.39
N PRO A 215 -11.06 11.18 1.25
CA PRO A 215 -11.10 9.73 1.02
C PRO A 215 -9.69 9.14 0.95
N LEU A 216 -9.56 7.88 1.39
CA LEU A 216 -8.37 7.08 1.11
C LEU A 216 -8.43 6.64 -0.36
N LEU A 217 -7.39 6.93 -1.13
CA LEU A 217 -7.30 6.64 -2.55
C LEU A 217 -6.48 5.37 -2.77
N LEU A 218 -7.09 4.36 -3.38
CA LEU A 218 -6.41 3.17 -3.85
C LEU A 218 -6.12 3.32 -5.34
N GLN A 219 -4.84 3.26 -5.71
CA GLN A 219 -4.38 3.50 -7.07
C GLN A 219 -3.35 2.44 -7.50
N PHE A 220 -3.13 2.34 -8.80
CA PHE A 220 -2.08 1.49 -9.38
C PHE A 220 -1.21 2.27 -10.37
N SER A 221 0.00 1.78 -10.59
CA SER A 221 0.95 2.28 -11.59
C SER A 221 1.59 1.10 -12.31
N THR A 222 1.74 1.22 -13.63
CA THR A 222 2.42 0.27 -14.52
C THR A 222 3.70 0.85 -15.12
N ASP A 223 4.13 2.02 -14.62
CA ASP A 223 5.29 2.79 -15.09
C ASP A 223 6.19 3.21 -13.92
N GLY A 224 6.36 2.32 -12.96
CA GLY A 224 7.27 2.51 -11.83
C GLY A 224 6.92 3.68 -10.91
N GLY A 225 5.64 4.06 -10.85
CA GLY A 225 5.14 5.14 -9.99
C GLY A 225 5.16 6.53 -10.61
N GLN A 226 5.47 6.67 -11.91
CA GLN A 226 5.38 7.97 -12.59
C GLN A 226 3.94 8.43 -12.75
N THR A 227 3.03 7.52 -13.09
CA THR A 227 1.61 7.79 -13.19
C THR A 227 0.79 6.85 -12.36
N TRP A 228 -0.32 7.38 -11.85
CA TRP A 228 -1.20 6.66 -10.97
C TRP A 228 -2.62 6.74 -11.48
N THR A 229 -3.22 5.57 -11.69
CA THR A 229 -4.62 5.42 -12.09
C THR A 229 -5.43 5.03 -10.87
N LEU A 230 -6.57 5.70 -10.68
CA LEU A 230 -7.49 5.41 -9.57
C LEU A 230 -8.17 4.05 -9.78
N LEU A 231 -8.13 3.22 -8.74
CA LEU A 231 -8.81 1.93 -8.69
C LEU A 231 -10.07 2.04 -7.82
N GLN A 232 -9.99 2.66 -6.64
CA GLN A 232 -11.13 2.86 -5.75
C GLN A 232 -10.94 4.08 -4.84
N GLU A 233 -12.01 4.85 -4.62
CA GLU A 233 -12.08 5.84 -3.52
C GLU A 233 -12.79 5.21 -2.31
N LEU A 234 -12.16 5.31 -1.14
CA LEU A 234 -12.64 4.73 0.11
C LEU A 234 -12.97 5.88 1.07
N CYS A 235 -14.25 6.25 1.11
CA CYS A 235 -14.74 7.43 1.81
C CYS A 235 -14.95 7.21 3.31
N PHE A 236 -14.64 8.23 4.11
CA PHE A 236 -14.99 8.30 5.53
C PHE A 236 -16.49 8.62 5.68
N LEU A 237 -17.30 7.56 5.83
CA LEU A 237 -18.76 7.61 6.00
C LEU A 237 -19.15 7.29 7.45
N ASN A 238 -20.42 7.55 7.81
CA ASN A 238 -20.94 7.34 9.18
C ASN A 238 -20.62 5.96 9.76
N MET A 239 -20.64 4.91 8.95
CA MET A 239 -20.40 3.53 9.40
C MET A 239 -18.96 3.04 9.15
N SER A 240 -18.13 3.84 8.48
CA SER A 240 -16.77 3.46 8.05
C SER A 240 -15.78 3.27 9.20
N HIS A 241 -16.14 3.71 10.42
CA HIS A 241 -15.43 3.44 11.66
C HIS A 241 -15.57 2.00 12.15
N ARG A 242 -16.36 1.16 11.46
CA ARG A 242 -16.38 -0.30 11.64
C ARG A 242 -15.38 -0.96 10.68
N VAL A 243 -15.00 -2.19 10.97
CA VAL A 243 -14.13 -2.97 10.07
C VAL A 243 -14.92 -3.35 8.83
N HIS A 244 -14.34 -3.12 7.65
CA HIS A 244 -14.88 -3.51 6.36
C HIS A 244 -13.90 -4.44 5.66
N TYR A 245 -14.42 -5.53 5.12
CA TYR A 245 -13.70 -6.35 4.16
C TYR A 245 -13.87 -5.75 2.76
N VAL A 246 -12.75 -5.41 2.13
CA VAL A 246 -12.71 -4.85 0.77
C VAL A 246 -12.08 -5.93 -0.12
N ALA A 247 -12.78 -6.30 -1.19
CA ALA A 247 -12.28 -7.20 -2.22
C ALA A 247 -12.62 -6.63 -3.59
N LEU A 248 -11.60 -6.44 -4.42
CA LEU A 248 -11.70 -5.79 -5.73
C LEU A 248 -11.05 -6.69 -6.77
N GLU A 249 -11.66 -6.76 -7.95
CA GLU A 249 -11.06 -7.43 -9.10
C GLU A 249 -9.94 -6.56 -9.68
N ILE A 250 -8.84 -7.19 -10.09
CA ILE A 250 -7.74 -6.48 -10.76
C ILE A 250 -8.19 -6.11 -12.17
N PRO A 251 -8.30 -4.81 -12.52
CA PRO A 251 -8.73 -4.40 -13.84
C PRO A 251 -7.66 -4.75 -14.88
N LEU A 252 -8.08 -5.02 -16.13
CA LEU A 252 -7.16 -5.36 -17.23
C LEU A 252 -6.02 -4.35 -17.43
N LYS A 253 -6.26 -3.06 -17.16
CA LYS A 253 -5.23 -2.01 -17.26
C LYS A 253 -4.12 -2.13 -16.21
N ALA A 254 -4.38 -2.80 -15.08
CA ALA A 254 -3.41 -3.08 -14.03
C ALA A 254 -2.76 -4.46 -14.18
N ALA A 255 -3.30 -5.33 -15.05
CA ALA A 255 -2.82 -6.68 -15.28
C ALA A 255 -1.56 -6.68 -16.18
N GLY A 256 -0.42 -6.38 -15.57
CA GLY A 256 0.88 -6.31 -16.24
C GLY A 256 2.00 -6.92 -15.37
N PRO A 257 3.17 -7.16 -15.97
CA PRO A 257 4.29 -7.85 -15.30
C PRO A 257 4.98 -6.99 -14.24
N THR A 258 4.76 -5.67 -14.27
CA THR A 258 5.38 -4.69 -13.38
C THR A 258 4.34 -3.66 -12.94
N THR A 259 3.46 -4.08 -12.02
CA THR A 259 2.41 -3.22 -11.48
C THR A 259 2.61 -3.03 -9.97
N ARG A 260 2.55 -1.78 -9.51
CA ARG A 260 2.53 -1.46 -8.08
C ARG A 260 1.21 -0.82 -7.67
N LEU A 261 0.81 -1.07 -6.43
CA LEU A 261 -0.40 -0.54 -5.82
C LEU A 261 -0.02 0.48 -4.75
N ARG A 262 -0.85 1.51 -4.57
CA ARG A 262 -0.73 2.43 -3.43
C ARG A 262 -2.05 2.77 -2.78
N TRP A 263 -2.01 2.89 -1.46
CA TRP A 263 -3.03 3.53 -0.64
C TRP A 263 -2.49 4.89 -0.21
N TRP A 264 -3.11 5.96 -0.67
CA TRP A 264 -2.71 7.33 -0.37
C TRP A 264 -3.87 8.08 0.25
N HIS A 265 -3.65 8.67 1.43
CA HIS A 265 -4.62 9.56 2.08
C HIS A 265 -4.18 11.01 1.82
N PRO A 266 -4.89 11.76 0.94
CA PRO A 266 -4.50 13.12 0.59
C PRO A 266 -4.70 14.08 1.77
N SER A 267 -3.77 15.02 1.93
CA SER A 267 -3.92 16.19 2.81
C SER A 267 -3.18 17.39 2.23
N ARG A 268 -3.76 18.58 2.34
CA ARG A 268 -3.21 19.82 1.74
C ARG A 268 -2.01 20.36 2.52
N ASP A 269 -2.08 20.22 3.85
CA ASP A 269 -1.13 20.73 4.83
C ASP A 269 -0.38 19.61 5.55
N GLY A 270 -0.78 18.35 5.35
CA GLY A 270 -0.22 17.19 6.03
C GLY A 270 -0.93 16.87 7.35
N TYR A 271 -1.97 17.61 7.72
CA TYR A 271 -2.79 17.32 8.89
C TYR A 271 -3.99 16.46 8.50
N PHE A 272 -4.40 15.58 9.41
CA PHE A 272 -5.52 14.67 9.21
C PHE A 272 -6.43 14.68 10.44
N HIS A 273 -7.74 14.64 10.21
CA HIS A 273 -8.72 14.58 11.30
C HIS A 273 -8.88 13.15 11.84
N ASP A 274 -9.06 12.18 10.95
CA ASP A 274 -9.31 10.80 11.33
C ASP A 274 -8.11 9.88 11.03
N PRO A 275 -7.74 8.99 11.96
CA PRO A 275 -6.83 7.90 11.67
C PRO A 275 -7.55 6.78 10.92
N TRP A 276 -6.77 5.90 10.29
CA TRP A 276 -7.28 4.67 9.66
C TRP A 276 -6.30 3.52 9.87
N ALA A 277 -6.78 2.30 9.68
CA ALA A 277 -5.94 1.10 9.75
C ALA A 277 -6.30 0.13 8.62
N ILE A 278 -5.30 -0.61 8.16
CA ILE A 278 -5.41 -1.67 7.15
C ILE A 278 -4.75 -2.94 7.66
N ASP A 279 -5.32 -4.09 7.32
CA ASP A 279 -4.90 -5.41 7.81
C ASP A 279 -5.17 -6.48 6.72
N GLN A 280 -4.42 -7.58 6.76
CA GLN A 280 -4.52 -8.74 5.85
C GLN A 280 -4.57 -8.36 4.37
N ILE A 281 -3.56 -7.64 3.88
CA ILE A 281 -3.47 -7.32 2.46
C ILE A 281 -3.11 -8.59 1.71
N VAL A 282 -3.96 -9.00 0.77
CA VAL A 282 -3.69 -10.09 -0.17
C VAL A 282 -3.87 -9.60 -1.60
N VAL A 283 -2.84 -9.77 -2.43
CA VAL A 283 -2.86 -9.47 -3.86
C VAL A 283 -2.48 -10.74 -4.61
N GLY A 284 -3.27 -11.11 -5.60
CA GLY A 284 -2.91 -12.20 -6.50
C GLY A 284 -4.13 -13.04 -6.90
N GLY A 285 -4.03 -14.34 -6.67
CA GLY A 285 -4.93 -15.33 -7.26
C GLY A 285 -4.57 -15.62 -8.72
N SER A 286 -5.40 -16.41 -9.38
CA SER A 286 -5.24 -16.70 -10.80
C SER A 286 -6.57 -16.50 -11.52
N THR A 287 -6.54 -15.83 -12.66
CA THR A 287 -7.71 -15.73 -13.56
C THR A 287 -8.18 -17.10 -14.06
N SER A 288 -7.30 -18.10 -14.11
CA SER A 288 -7.66 -19.49 -14.38
C SER A 288 -8.04 -20.29 -13.13
N GLY A 289 -7.91 -19.69 -11.94
CA GLY A 289 -8.02 -20.37 -10.65
C GLY A 289 -6.90 -21.39 -10.40
N LEU A 290 -6.86 -21.93 -9.18
CA LEU A 290 -6.10 -23.15 -8.89
C LEU A 290 -6.92 -24.35 -9.37
N ARG A 291 -6.33 -25.21 -10.22
CA ARG A 291 -7.04 -26.39 -10.75
C ARG A 291 -7.54 -27.32 -9.65
N GLU A 292 -6.75 -27.46 -8.60
CA GLU A 292 -7.04 -28.29 -7.43
C GLU A 292 -6.37 -27.68 -6.20
N LEU A 293 -6.93 -27.94 -5.02
CA LEU A 293 -6.34 -27.60 -3.73
C LEU A 293 -6.32 -28.87 -2.90
N GLU A 294 -5.12 -29.43 -2.75
CA GLU A 294 -4.84 -30.55 -1.87
C GLU A 294 -3.82 -30.09 -0.84
N ASP A 295 -4.10 -30.29 0.45
CA ASP A 295 -3.18 -29.90 1.51
C ASP A 295 -3.18 -30.92 2.65
N ASN A 296 -1.98 -31.22 3.14
CA ASN A 296 -1.75 -32.08 4.30
C ASN A 296 -1.23 -31.30 5.52
N PHE A 297 -1.16 -29.97 5.41
CA PHE A 297 -0.68 -29.04 6.43
C PHE A 297 0.72 -29.35 6.97
N SER A 298 1.60 -29.87 6.11
CA SER A 298 3.05 -29.94 6.39
C SER A 298 3.67 -28.54 6.47
N THR A 299 3.23 -27.64 5.61
CA THR A 299 3.49 -26.20 5.63
C THR A 299 2.20 -25.44 5.32
N LEU A 300 2.10 -24.17 5.73
CA LEU A 300 0.98 -23.33 5.35
C LEU A 300 1.35 -22.55 4.08
N ASP A 301 0.62 -22.78 3.01
CA ASP A 301 0.82 -22.10 1.73
C ASP A 301 -0.20 -20.97 1.56
N ASP A 302 0.28 -19.74 1.62
CA ASP A 302 -0.51 -18.52 1.47
C ASP A 302 -1.20 -18.42 0.08
N HIS A 303 -0.66 -19.12 -0.94
CA HIS A 303 -1.30 -19.21 -2.25
C HIS A 303 -2.54 -20.09 -2.27
N ARG A 304 -2.76 -20.90 -1.23
CA ARG A 304 -3.91 -21.82 -1.11
C ARG A 304 -4.86 -21.38 -0.02
N TRP A 305 -4.33 -20.88 1.10
CA TRP A 305 -5.08 -20.46 2.28
C TRP A 305 -4.94 -18.96 2.49
N LEU A 306 -5.87 -18.19 1.94
CA LEU A 306 -5.82 -16.73 1.91
C LEU A 306 -5.98 -16.09 3.29
N LEU A 307 -6.81 -16.68 4.14
CA LEU A 307 -7.08 -16.20 5.50
C LEU A 307 -7.25 -17.40 6.41
N HIS A 308 -6.64 -17.36 7.59
CA HIS A 308 -6.77 -18.43 8.59
C HIS A 308 -6.65 -17.89 10.03
N PRO A 309 -7.44 -16.87 10.42
CA PRO A 309 -7.33 -16.25 11.74
C PRO A 309 -7.64 -17.25 12.86
N GLY A 310 -6.76 -17.27 13.87
CA GLY A 310 -6.88 -18.19 15.01
C GLY A 310 -6.45 -19.62 14.71
N ALA A 311 -5.99 -19.90 13.50
CA ALA A 311 -5.44 -21.19 13.13
C ALA A 311 -3.94 -21.28 13.43
N SER A 312 -3.47 -22.48 13.72
CA SER A 312 -2.05 -22.83 13.72
C SER A 312 -1.88 -24.27 13.24
N ILE A 313 -0.79 -24.57 12.55
CA ILE A 313 -0.45 -25.95 12.22
C ILE A 313 -0.15 -26.70 13.52
N SER A 314 -0.90 -27.76 13.80
CA SER A 314 -0.71 -28.60 14.98
C SER A 314 -1.30 -29.99 14.79
N THR A 315 -0.82 -30.95 15.57
CA THR A 315 -1.39 -32.30 15.65
C THR A 315 -2.43 -32.35 16.78
N LEU A 316 -3.68 -32.76 16.48
CA LEU A 316 -4.75 -32.90 17.48
C LEU A 316 -5.36 -34.31 17.51
N CYS A 317 -6.02 -34.63 18.62
CA CYS A 317 -6.84 -35.83 18.80
C CYS A 317 -6.16 -37.16 18.43
N ARG A 318 -4.85 -37.29 18.71
CA ARG A 318 -4.03 -38.46 18.32
C ARG A 318 -3.97 -38.71 16.81
N ALA A 319 -4.18 -37.69 15.99
CA ALA A 319 -3.95 -37.76 14.55
C ALA A 319 -2.50 -38.15 14.25
N SER A 320 -2.31 -38.88 13.15
CA SER A 320 -0.99 -39.28 12.64
C SER A 320 -0.28 -38.18 11.86
N SER A 321 -0.98 -37.10 11.51
CA SER A 321 -0.47 -35.96 10.73
C SER A 321 -0.91 -34.62 11.32
N ASN A 322 -0.24 -33.55 10.88
CA ASN A 322 -0.64 -32.20 11.21
C ASN A 322 -1.97 -31.83 10.54
N GLY A 323 -2.64 -30.84 11.12
CA GLY A 323 -3.81 -30.20 10.53
C GLY A 323 -3.85 -28.71 10.87
N LEU A 324 -4.74 -27.99 10.20
CA LEU A 324 -5.03 -26.60 10.51
C LEU A 324 -5.95 -26.53 11.75
N ALA A 325 -5.39 -26.11 12.89
CA ALA A 325 -6.05 -26.23 14.18
C ALA A 325 -6.46 -24.89 14.78
N PHE A 326 -7.70 -24.81 15.28
CA PHE A 326 -8.26 -23.62 15.94
C PHE A 326 -8.34 -23.79 17.46
N ILE A 327 -7.18 -23.89 18.11
CA ILE A 327 -7.06 -24.20 19.54
C ILE A 327 -7.22 -22.93 20.40
N ASN A 328 -6.57 -21.85 19.98
CA ASN A 328 -6.43 -20.63 20.79
C ASN A 328 -7.75 -19.88 20.92
N LYS A 329 -8.01 -19.30 22.09
CA LYS A 329 -9.20 -18.45 22.33
C LYS A 329 -9.07 -17.13 21.55
N THR A 330 -9.50 -17.15 20.30
CA THR A 330 -9.55 -16.01 19.40
C THR A 330 -10.99 -15.65 19.07
N VAL A 331 -11.22 -14.38 18.72
CA VAL A 331 -12.55 -13.89 18.34
C VAL A 331 -13.00 -14.51 17.02
N TRP A 332 -12.08 -14.67 16.08
CA TRP A 332 -12.33 -15.24 14.76
C TRP A 332 -11.59 -16.58 14.64
N ARG A 333 -12.30 -17.57 14.10
CA ARG A 333 -11.80 -18.93 13.83
C ARG A 333 -12.43 -19.41 12.53
N TYR A 334 -11.73 -19.18 11.43
CA TYR A 334 -12.15 -19.64 10.12
C TYR A 334 -10.92 -19.78 9.20
N ALA A 335 -11.07 -20.48 8.09
CA ALA A 335 -10.10 -20.53 7.02
C ALA A 335 -10.78 -20.24 5.68
N VAL A 336 -10.10 -19.55 4.78
CA VAL A 336 -10.57 -19.20 3.44
C VAL A 336 -9.55 -19.68 2.43
N THR A 337 -10.00 -20.49 1.49
CA THR A 337 -9.16 -20.95 0.38
C THR A 337 -9.05 -19.88 -0.70
N SER A 338 -8.10 -20.07 -1.61
CA SER A 338 -8.10 -19.34 -2.89
C SER A 338 -9.22 -19.82 -3.81
N ASP A 339 -9.45 -19.06 -4.89
CA ASP A 339 -10.48 -19.38 -5.88
C ASP A 339 -10.12 -20.65 -6.68
N LEU A 340 -11.07 -21.59 -6.76
CA LEU A 340 -11.00 -22.78 -7.61
C LEU A 340 -12.08 -22.75 -8.68
N PRO A 341 -11.81 -23.20 -9.92
CA PRO A 341 -12.84 -23.48 -10.89
C PRO A 341 -13.56 -24.77 -10.47
N ILE A 342 -14.86 -24.68 -10.19
CA ILE A 342 -15.70 -25.82 -9.82
C ILE A 342 -16.60 -26.20 -10.99
N ASP A 343 -16.64 -27.48 -11.32
CA ASP A 343 -17.48 -28.04 -12.37
C ASP A 343 -18.35 -29.20 -11.84
N LYS A 344 -19.02 -29.92 -12.74
CA LYS A 344 -19.94 -31.02 -12.41
C LYS A 344 -19.25 -32.26 -11.82
N ASP A 345 -17.95 -32.41 -12.03
CA ASP A 345 -17.15 -33.57 -11.61
C ASP A 345 -16.34 -33.25 -10.33
N SER A 346 -16.42 -32.00 -9.88
CA SER A 346 -15.76 -31.50 -8.67
C SER A 346 -16.47 -31.99 -7.39
N PHE A 347 -15.70 -32.42 -6.40
CA PHE A 347 -16.18 -32.78 -5.06
C PHE A 347 -15.22 -32.28 -3.98
N LEU A 348 -15.71 -32.19 -2.75
CA LEU A 348 -14.93 -31.72 -1.60
C LEU A 348 -14.81 -32.85 -0.58
N GLN A 349 -13.58 -33.14 -0.15
CA GLN A 349 -13.27 -34.20 0.81
C GLN A 349 -12.27 -33.67 1.84
N PHE A 350 -12.54 -33.91 3.13
CA PHE A 350 -11.69 -33.48 4.23
C PHE A 350 -11.92 -34.35 5.46
N ASP A 351 -10.88 -34.47 6.29
CA ASP A 351 -10.99 -35.03 7.63
C ASP A 351 -11.29 -33.90 8.64
N PHE A 352 -12.24 -34.15 9.54
CA PHE A 352 -12.64 -33.19 10.57
C PHE A 352 -12.72 -33.86 11.94
N VAL A 353 -12.26 -33.15 12.96
CA VAL A 353 -12.39 -33.57 14.34
C VAL A 353 -12.76 -32.39 15.23
N ALA A 354 -13.62 -32.65 16.21
CA ALA A 354 -14.02 -31.69 17.23
C ALA A 354 -13.82 -32.29 18.62
N ASP A 355 -13.40 -31.44 19.56
CA ASP A 355 -13.36 -31.68 21.02
C ASP A 355 -12.56 -32.89 21.55
N CYS A 356 -11.93 -33.73 20.71
CA CYS A 356 -11.05 -34.85 21.09
C CYS A 356 -11.49 -35.65 22.35
N ASP A 357 -12.77 -36.02 22.46
CA ASP A 357 -13.40 -36.72 23.61
C ASP A 357 -13.68 -35.89 24.89
N SER A 358 -13.58 -34.56 24.86
CA SER A 358 -14.13 -33.70 25.91
C SER A 358 -15.67 -33.70 25.84
N LYS A 359 -16.33 -34.43 26.74
CA LYS A 359 -17.80 -34.57 26.75
C LYS A 359 -18.49 -33.40 27.46
N THR A 360 -18.35 -32.17 26.96
CA THR A 360 -18.89 -31.05 27.76
C THR A 360 -19.63 -29.93 27.05
N PHE A 361 -19.60 -29.79 25.72
CA PHE A 361 -20.35 -28.70 25.08
C PHE A 361 -20.95 -29.09 23.73
N CYS A 362 -22.29 -29.03 23.62
CA CYS A 362 -22.94 -28.87 22.32
C CYS A 362 -22.67 -27.45 21.82
N TYR A 363 -22.10 -27.31 20.62
CA TYR A 363 -21.93 -26.01 19.98
C TYR A 363 -23.28 -25.57 19.41
N CYS A 364 -23.94 -24.60 20.05
CA CYS A 364 -25.18 -24.01 19.57
C CYS A 364 -24.89 -22.82 18.65
N GLU A 365 -25.60 -22.74 17.51
CA GLU A 365 -25.67 -21.51 16.72
C GLU A 365 -26.29 -20.40 17.58
N LEU A 366 -25.87 -19.14 17.36
CA LEU A 366 -26.26 -17.93 18.11
C LEU A 366 -27.78 -17.58 18.08
N SER A 367 -28.63 -18.54 17.71
CA SER A 367 -30.09 -18.44 17.69
C SER A 367 -30.80 -19.73 18.16
N GLY A 368 -30.21 -20.51 19.08
CA GLY A 368 -30.90 -21.72 19.58
C GLY A 368 -30.19 -22.56 20.64
N CYS A 369 -29.83 -21.93 21.75
CA CYS A 369 -29.75 -22.51 23.10
C CYS A 369 -30.25 -21.37 24.04
#